data_AF-V2XTC4-F1
#
_entry.id   AF-V2XTC4-F1
#
_cell.length_a   1.000
_cell.length_b   1.000
_cell.length_c   1.000
_cell.angle_alpha   90.00
_cell.angle_beta   90.00
_cell.angle_gamma   90.00
#
_symmetry.space_group_name_H-M   'P 1'
#
loop_
_entity.id
_entity.type
_entity.pdbx_description
1 polymer ?
#
loop_
_entity_poly.entity_id
_entity_poly.type
_entity_poly.pdbx_seq_one_letter_code
_entity_poly.pdbx_strand_id
1 'polypeptide(L)'
;MFSEDRTLLRSALGTKEMISRYRKLQDRDSAMFLRLLHQEPEKFIARARRIAGSMILDSSYGWNVKGEDDYLVSLMQKSFELHAESLKPGRWLVDTFPIIRFIPI
;
A
#
# COMPACT_ATOMS: atom_id res chain seq x y z
N MET A 1 2.48 -23.23 6.61
CA MET A 1 1.59 -22.13 6.18
C MET A 1 2.40 -20.88 5.79
N PHE A 2 3.05 -20.16 6.71
CA PHE A 2 3.79 -18.93 6.33
C PHE A 2 5.06 -19.12 5.49
N SER A 3 5.65 -20.32 5.43
CA SER A 3 6.89 -20.57 4.66
C SER A 3 6.67 -20.62 3.15
N GLU A 4 5.56 -21.20 2.72
CA GLU A 4 5.21 -21.33 1.29
C GLU A 4 4.87 -19.96 0.70
N ASP A 5 4.05 -19.18 1.39
CA ASP A 5 3.72 -17.79 1.00
C ASP A 5 4.98 -16.93 0.87
N ARG A 6 5.89 -17.02 1.85
CA ARG A 6 7.17 -16.29 1.82
C ARG A 6 8.07 -16.74 0.67
N THR A 7 8.03 -18.02 0.31
CA THR A 7 8.81 -18.58 -0.80
C THR A 7 8.26 -18.10 -2.13
N LEU A 8 6.95 -18.12 -2.31
CA LEU A 8 6.27 -17.59 -3.50
C LEU A 8 6.48 -16.07 -3.65
N LEU A 9 6.39 -15.32 -2.55
CA LEU A 9 6.63 -13.87 -2.59
C LEU A 9 8.08 -13.57 -3.00
N ARG A 10 9.03 -14.33 -2.48
CA ARG A 10 10.45 -14.18 -2.83
C ARG A 10 10.71 -14.54 -4.30
N SER A 11 10.12 -15.61 -4.82
CA SER A 11 10.28 -15.98 -6.22
C SER A 11 9.58 -15.00 -7.17
N ALA A 12 8.46 -14.40 -6.75
CA ALA A 12 7.74 -13.41 -7.54
C ALA A 12 8.39 -12.02 -7.54
N LEU A 13 8.98 -11.59 -6.42
CA LEU A 13 9.51 -10.22 -6.26
C LEU A 13 11.05 -10.15 -6.38
N GLY A 14 11.75 -11.25 -6.12
CA GLY A 14 13.21 -11.28 -5.96
C GLY A 14 14.01 -11.58 -7.23
N THR A 15 13.36 -11.78 -8.38
CA THR A 15 14.08 -12.02 -9.64
C THR A 15 14.77 -10.75 -10.14
N LYS A 16 15.87 -10.92 -10.87
CA LYS A 16 16.68 -9.79 -11.38
C LYS A 16 15.86 -8.90 -12.32
N GLU A 17 15.00 -9.50 -13.11
CA GLU A 17 14.09 -8.86 -14.06
C GLU A 17 13.08 -7.99 -13.31
N MET A 18 12.47 -8.52 -12.24
CA MET A 18 11.53 -7.77 -11.43
C MET A 18 12.22 -6.63 -10.70
N ILE A 19 13.38 -6.87 -10.08
CA ILE A 19 14.17 -5.80 -9.42
C ILE A 19 14.49 -4.66 -10.40
N SER A 20 14.86 -4.97 -11.64
CA SER A 20 15.11 -3.97 -12.68
C SER A 20 13.86 -3.16 -13.03
N ARG A 21 12.71 -3.84 -13.18
CA ARG A 21 11.41 -3.19 -13.42
C ARG A 21 10.99 -2.30 -12.25
N TYR A 22 11.16 -2.77 -11.02
CA TYR A 22 10.87 -2.03 -9.79
C TYR A 22 11.70 -0.76 -9.67
N ARG A 23 13.01 -0.79 -9.99
CA ARG A 23 13.84 0.41 -9.97
C ARG A 23 13.34 1.47 -10.93
N LYS A 24 13.06 1.10 -12.18
CA LYS A 24 12.52 2.03 -13.18
C LYS A 24 11.19 2.65 -12.73
N LEU A 25 10.34 1.83 -12.12
CA LEU A 25 9.07 2.27 -11.57
C LEU A 25 9.28 3.26 -10.41
N GLN A 26 10.16 2.93 -9.48
CA GLN A 26 10.50 3.76 -8.33
C GLN A 26 11.10 5.11 -8.74
N ASP A 27 11.99 5.14 -9.75
CA ASP A 27 12.59 6.37 -10.25
C ASP A 27 11.53 7.31 -10.86
N ARG A 28 10.63 6.75 -11.69
CA ARG A 28 9.50 7.47 -12.28
C ARG A 28 8.59 8.06 -11.20
N ASP A 29 8.20 7.23 -10.25
CA ASP A 29 7.25 7.58 -9.20
C ASP A 29 7.87 8.59 -8.20
N SER A 30 9.19 8.49 -7.95
CA SER A 30 9.94 9.46 -7.13
C SER A 30 10.01 10.83 -7.82
N ALA A 31 10.27 10.88 -9.13
CA ALA A 31 10.26 12.13 -9.88
C ALA A 31 8.87 12.80 -9.86
N MET A 32 7.81 12.00 -10.00
CA MET A 32 6.43 12.49 -9.89
C MET A 32 6.12 12.98 -8.46
N PHE A 33 6.58 12.27 -7.43
CA PHE A 33 6.41 12.67 -6.04
C PHE A 33 7.04 14.02 -5.75
N LEU A 34 8.30 14.21 -6.15
CA LEU A 34 9.00 15.46 -5.94
C LEU A 34 8.32 16.63 -6.66
N ARG A 35 7.82 16.40 -7.88
CA ARG A 35 7.05 17.41 -8.62
C ARG A 35 5.76 17.79 -7.90
N LEU A 36 4.97 16.81 -7.44
CA LEU A 36 3.72 17.06 -6.73
C LEU A 36 3.96 17.70 -5.35
N LEU A 37 5.03 17.31 -4.68
CA LEU A 37 5.41 17.88 -3.38
C LEU A 37 5.87 19.33 -3.51
N HIS A 38 6.55 19.68 -4.59
CA HIS A 38 6.92 21.06 -4.88
C HIS A 38 5.69 21.95 -5.11
N GLN A 39 4.60 21.40 -5.64
CA GLN A 39 3.36 22.14 -5.88
C GLN A 39 2.54 22.35 -4.59
N GLU A 40 2.46 21.34 -3.72
CA GLU A 40 1.64 21.37 -2.50
C GLU A 40 2.36 20.65 -1.33
N PRO A 41 3.33 21.30 -0.68
CA PRO A 41 4.17 20.66 0.33
C PRO A 41 3.38 20.21 1.57
N GLU A 42 2.34 20.96 1.96
CA GLU A 42 1.39 20.62 3.03
C GLU A 42 0.68 19.27 2.83
N LYS A 43 0.58 18.75 1.60
CA LYS A 43 -0.06 17.47 1.30
C LYS A 43 0.91 16.29 1.24
N PHE A 44 2.12 16.40 1.80
CA PHE A 44 3.17 15.38 1.78
C PHE A 44 2.65 13.94 2.02
N ILE A 45 1.94 13.72 3.14
CA ILE A 45 1.47 12.37 3.51
C ILE A 45 0.46 11.82 2.51
N ALA A 46 -0.48 12.65 2.06
CA ALA A 46 -1.49 12.25 1.09
C ALA A 46 -0.84 11.91 -0.27
N ARG A 47 0.11 12.72 -0.73
CA ARG A 47 0.87 12.48 -1.96
C ARG A 47 1.74 11.22 -1.88
N ALA A 48 2.42 11.01 -0.75
CA ALA A 48 3.25 9.83 -0.52
C ALA A 48 2.40 8.54 -0.54
N ARG A 49 1.26 8.53 0.16
CA ARG A 49 0.33 7.38 0.16
C ARG A 49 -0.21 7.08 -1.23
N ARG A 50 -0.59 8.11 -1.98
CA ARG A 50 -1.10 7.95 -3.35
C ARG A 50 -0.07 7.32 -4.28
N ILE A 51 1.17 7.81 -4.24
CA ILE A 51 2.23 7.30 -5.11
C ILE A 51 2.63 5.88 -4.71
N ALA A 52 2.69 5.58 -3.42
CA ALA A 52 2.88 4.20 -2.95
C ALA A 52 1.76 3.26 -3.44
N GLY A 53 0.50 3.70 -3.39
CA GLY A 53 -0.64 2.94 -3.93
C GLY A 53 -0.50 2.69 -5.44
N SER A 54 -0.15 3.72 -6.21
CA SER A 54 0.12 3.61 -7.65
C SER A 54 1.26 2.62 -7.95
N MET A 55 2.36 2.69 -7.21
CA MET A 55 3.50 1.79 -7.36
C MET A 55 3.11 0.33 -7.09
N ILE A 56 2.33 0.09 -6.04
CA ILE A 56 1.83 -1.25 -5.71
C ILE A 56 0.93 -1.78 -6.84
N LEU A 57 -0.01 -0.97 -7.33
CA LEU A 57 -0.91 -1.36 -8.43
C LEU A 57 -0.17 -1.69 -9.72
N ASP A 58 0.82 -0.87 -10.11
CA ASP A 58 1.66 -1.12 -11.30
C ASP A 58 2.50 -2.39 -11.10
N SER A 59 3.03 -2.60 -9.89
CA SER A 59 3.86 -3.77 -9.62
C SER A 59 3.10 -5.09 -9.52
N SER A 60 1.95 -5.09 -8.85
CA SER A 60 1.18 -6.31 -8.55
C SER A 60 0.26 -6.68 -9.70
N TYR A 61 -0.30 -5.69 -10.39
CA TYR A 61 -1.32 -5.91 -11.43
C TYR A 61 -0.89 -5.40 -12.81
N GLY A 62 0.26 -4.72 -12.94
CA GLY A 62 0.61 -4.03 -14.18
C GLY A 62 -0.28 -2.83 -14.48
N TRP A 63 -1.03 -2.34 -13.48
CA TRP A 63 -1.99 -1.27 -13.67
C TRP A 63 -1.28 0.08 -13.67
N ASN A 64 -1.22 0.71 -14.84
CA ASN A 64 -0.67 2.05 -14.96
C ASN A 64 -1.74 3.07 -14.56
N VAL A 65 -1.62 3.59 -13.35
CA VAL A 65 -2.45 4.70 -12.85
C VAL A 65 -2.21 5.94 -13.72
N LYS A 66 -3.22 6.37 -14.46
CA LYS A 66 -3.16 7.57 -15.30
C LYS A 66 -4.03 8.66 -14.68
N GLY A 67 -3.41 9.68 -14.10
CA GLY A 67 -4.09 10.89 -13.63
C GLY A 67 -4.38 10.93 -12.13
N GLU A 68 -5.18 11.93 -11.71
CA GLU A 68 -5.55 12.16 -10.32
C GLU A 68 -6.69 11.29 -9.81
N ASP A 69 -7.62 10.91 -10.68
CA ASP A 69 -8.89 10.29 -10.30
C ASP A 69 -8.95 8.80 -10.62
N ASP A 70 -7.89 8.06 -10.31
CA ASP A 70 -7.91 6.60 -10.46
C ASP A 70 -8.71 5.96 -9.31
N TYR A 71 -9.79 5.25 -9.68
CA TYR A 71 -10.66 4.56 -8.74
C TYR A 71 -9.88 3.59 -7.83
N LEU A 72 -8.94 2.81 -8.37
CA LEU A 72 -8.19 1.82 -7.59
C LEU A 72 -7.28 2.51 -6.57
N VAL A 73 -6.71 3.65 -6.91
CA VAL A 73 -5.90 4.45 -5.98
C VAL A 73 -6.76 4.96 -4.82
N SER A 74 -7.94 5.50 -5.11
CA SER A 74 -8.86 5.98 -4.08
C SER A 74 -9.35 4.84 -3.17
N LEU A 75 -9.62 3.67 -3.74
CA LEU A 75 -10.01 2.47 -3.01
C LEU A 75 -8.89 1.96 -2.10
N MET A 76 -7.65 1.94 -2.61
CA MET A 76 -6.48 1.59 -1.79
C MET A 76 -6.29 2.56 -0.64
N GLN A 77 -6.42 3.87 -0.89
CA GLN A 77 -6.29 4.88 0.17
C GLN A 77 -7.33 4.67 1.28
N LYS A 78 -8.61 4.49 0.90
CA LYS A 78 -9.67 4.18 1.86
C LYS A 78 -9.42 2.87 2.62
N SER A 79 -8.90 1.87 1.93
CA SER A 79 -8.54 0.58 2.54
C SER A 79 -7.39 0.74 3.54
N PHE A 80 -6.39 1.55 3.24
CA PHE A 80 -5.29 1.84 4.18
C PHE A 80 -5.75 2.63 5.40
N GLU A 81 -6.70 3.55 5.23
CA GLU A 81 -7.30 4.28 6.36
C GLU A 81 -8.05 3.31 7.28
N LEU A 82 -8.89 2.43 6.73
CA LEU A 82 -9.59 1.38 7.47
C LEU A 82 -8.62 0.36 8.11
N HIS A 83 -7.52 0.03 7.43
CA HIS A 83 -6.50 -0.85 7.99
C HIS A 83 -5.79 -0.20 9.16
N ALA A 84 -5.32 1.04 9.00
CA ALA A 84 -4.64 1.78 10.05
C ALA A 84 -5.53 1.91 11.29
N GLU A 85 -6.84 2.11 11.07
CA GLU A 85 -7.88 2.06 12.09
C GLU A 85 -8.00 0.68 12.75
N SER A 86 -8.06 -0.39 11.98
CA SER A 86 -8.30 -1.76 12.47
C SER A 86 -7.11 -2.35 13.21
N LEU A 87 -5.89 -1.98 12.81
CA LEU A 87 -4.61 -2.43 13.37
C LEU A 87 -4.18 -1.64 14.61
N LYS A 88 -4.97 -0.64 15.07
CA LYS A 88 -4.65 0.10 16.30
C LYS A 88 -4.60 -0.87 17.48
N PRO A 89 -3.45 -1.04 18.14
CA PRO A 89 -3.34 -1.95 19.28
C PRO A 89 -4.28 -1.50 20.40
N GLY A 90 -5.04 -2.44 20.97
CA GLY A 90 -6.00 -2.17 22.04
C GLY A 90 -7.36 -1.63 21.58
N ARG A 91 -7.61 -1.49 20.27
CA ARG A 91 -8.92 -1.07 19.75
C ARG A 91 -9.99 -2.13 19.95
N TRP A 92 -9.62 -3.40 19.79
CA TRP A 92 -10.56 -4.50 19.96
C TRP A 92 -10.28 -5.18 21.29
N LEU A 93 -11.26 -5.17 22.19
CA LEU A 93 -11.16 -5.86 23.48
C LEU A 93 -10.89 -7.37 23.30
N VAL A 94 -11.31 -7.95 22.17
CA VAL A 94 -11.00 -9.33 21.79
C VAL A 94 -9.49 -9.60 21.63
N ASP A 95 -8.68 -8.59 21.31
CA ASP A 95 -7.22 -8.73 21.16
C ASP A 95 -6.55 -9.02 22.51
N THR A 96 -7.14 -8.54 23.61
CA THR A 96 -6.65 -8.75 24.98
C THR A 96 -7.42 -9.84 25.70
N PHE A 97 -8.73 -9.92 25.49
CA PHE A 97 -9.62 -10.89 26.12
C PHE A 97 -10.44 -11.62 25.04
N PRO A 98 -9.92 -12.75 24.51
CA PRO A 98 -10.54 -13.47 23.40
C PRO A 98 -11.99 -13.91 23.64
N ILE A 99 -12.39 -14.04 24.92
CA ILE A 99 -13.75 -14.41 25.37
C ILE A 99 -14.80 -13.39 24.90
N ILE A 100 -14.41 -12.14 24.67
CA ILE A 100 -15.31 -11.05 24.26
C ILE A 100 -15.82 -11.25 22.82
N ARG A 101 -15.19 -12.13 22.02
CA ARG A 101 -15.69 -12.52 20.69
C ARG A 101 -17.10 -13.14 20.73
N PHE A 102 -17.52 -13.72 21.85
CA PHE A 102 -18.79 -14.43 21.98
C PHE A 102 -19.90 -13.59 22.62
N ILE A 103 -19.60 -12.36 23.02
CA ILE A 103 -20.58 -11.43 23.55
C ILE A 103 -20.96 -10.49 22.41
N PRO A 104 -22.22 -10.46 21.94
CA PRO A 104 -22.65 -9.45 21.00
C PRO A 104 -22.65 -8.11 21.75
N ILE A 105 -21.79 -7.20 21.30
CA ILE A 105 -21.77 -5.80 21.74
C ILE A 105 -22.51 -4.98 20.69
#